data_AF-A0A4V6RXG7-F1
#
_entry.id   AF-A0A4V6RXG7-F1
#
_cell.length_a   1.000
_cell.length_b   1.000
_cell.length_c   1.000
_cell.angle_alpha   90.00
_cell.angle_beta   90.00
_cell.angle_gamma   90.00
#
_symmetry.space_group_name_H-M   'P 1'
#
loop_
_entity.id
_entity.type
_entity.pdbx_description
1 polymer ?
#
loop_
_entity_poly.entity_id
_entity_poly.type
_entity_poly.pdbx_seq_one_letter_code
_entity_poly.pdbx_strand_id
1 'polypeptide(L)'
;MKRLIVFILLLPVCVFSFFSTSWTGSYMMIEEDWKEHIVFTPENSIKPQQIYEIDKYFYAFKYQPVISIVCILSFLILIGIIISWISKKLRINPKAM
;
A
#
# COMPACT_ATOMS: atom_id res chain seq x y z
N MET A 1 3.08 3.24 -25.93
CA MET A 1 4.19 3.97 -25.26
C MET A 1 3.73 4.80 -24.07
N LYS A 2 2.76 5.72 -24.18
CA LYS A 2 2.32 6.59 -23.04
C LYS A 2 2.06 5.84 -21.71
N ARG A 3 1.28 4.76 -21.72
CA ARG A 3 1.00 3.94 -20.52
C ARG A 3 2.23 3.24 -19.94
N LEU A 4 3.19 2.86 -20.79
CA LEU A 4 4.45 2.23 -20.38
C LEU A 4 5.35 3.25 -19.68
N ILE A 5 5.43 4.48 -20.20
CA ILE A 5 6.17 5.58 -19.57
C ILE A 5 5.58 5.91 -18.20
N VAL A 6 4.25 6.04 -18.10
CA VAL A 6 3.57 6.25 -16.81
C VAL A 6 3.92 5.11 -15.85
N PHE A 7 3.82 3.85 -16.30
CA PHE A 7 4.18 2.69 -15.47
C PHE A 7 5.62 2.77 -14.93
N ILE A 8 6.60 3.06 -15.80
CA ILE A 8 8.02 3.16 -15.42
C ILE A 8 8.26 4.29 -14.41
N LEU A 9 7.59 5.44 -14.56
CA LEU A 9 7.73 6.57 -13.64
C LEU A 9 7.00 6.35 -12.32
N LEU A 10 5.82 5.72 -12.35
CA LEU A 10 5.00 5.50 -11.16
C LEU A 10 5.55 4.38 -10.27
N LEU A 11 6.27 3.42 -10.84
CA LEU A 11 6.83 2.29 -10.11
C LEU A 11 7.78 2.71 -8.97
N PRO A 12 8.83 3.53 -9.20
CA PRO A 12 9.69 3.99 -8.12
C PRO A 12 8.95 4.88 -7.12
N VAL A 13 7.99 5.68 -7.57
CA VAL A 13 7.12 6.48 -6.67
C VAL A 13 6.36 5.57 -5.72
N CYS A 14 5.72 4.52 -6.26
CA CYS A 14 4.95 3.56 -5.47
C CYS A 14 5.82 2.81 -4.48
N VAL A 15 7.00 2.35 -4.91
CA VAL A 15 7.94 1.62 -4.05
C VAL A 15 8.43 2.53 -2.92
N PHE A 16 8.87 3.75 -3.25
CA PHE A 16 9.32 4.71 -2.25
C PHE A 16 8.22 5.05 -1.24
N SER A 17 7.01 5.39 -1.71
CA SER A 17 5.90 5.74 -0.83
C SER A 17 5.45 4.55 0.03
N PHE A 18 5.53 3.33 -0.51
CA PHE A 18 5.26 2.11 0.26
C PHE A 18 6.26 1.93 1.39
N PHE A 19 7.57 2.01 1.10
CA PHE A 19 8.60 1.94 2.14
C PHE A 19 8.45 3.05 3.17
N SER A 20 8.20 4.29 2.77
CA SER A 20 8.02 5.41 3.69
C SER A 20 6.78 5.23 4.58
N THR A 21 5.67 4.73 4.02
CA THR A 21 4.44 4.46 4.78
C THR A 21 4.65 3.33 5.76
N SER A 22 5.26 2.21 5.33
CA SER A 22 5.56 1.07 6.20
C SER A 22 6.57 1.42 7.30
N TRP A 23 7.57 2.24 6.97
CA TRP A 23 8.53 2.75 7.95
C TRP A 23 7.82 3.57 9.03
N THR A 24 6.96 4.51 8.62
CA THR A 24 6.18 5.32 9.56
C THR A 24 5.25 4.44 10.41
N GLY A 25 4.55 3.49 9.80
CA GLY A 25 3.68 2.54 10.50
C GLY A 25 4.41 1.66 11.51
N SER A 26 5.70 1.40 11.31
CA SER A 26 6.49 0.59 12.24
C SER A 26 6.74 1.28 13.59
N TYR A 27 6.73 2.62 13.65
CA TYR A 27 6.90 3.36 14.91
C TYR A 27 5.80 3.07 15.92
N MET A 28 4.60 2.74 15.44
CA MET A 28 3.49 2.30 16.28
C MET A 28 3.87 1.11 17.18
N MET A 29 4.80 0.24 16.76
CA MET A 29 5.22 -0.91 17.58
C MET A 29 6.18 -0.54 18.72
N ILE A 30 6.75 0.67 18.68
CA ILE A 30 7.77 1.16 19.60
C ILE A 30 7.16 2.12 20.63
N GLU A 31 6.06 2.78 20.27
CA GLU A 31 5.30 3.65 21.17
C GLU A 31 4.76 2.89 22.39
N GLU A 32 4.84 3.51 23.57
CA GLU A 32 4.30 2.95 24.81
C GLU A 32 2.76 2.92 24.78
N ASP A 33 2.16 3.90 24.12
CA ASP A 33 0.72 4.11 23.94
C ASP A 33 0.16 3.47 22.66
N TRP A 34 0.87 2.50 22.06
CA TRP A 34 0.45 1.85 20.80
C TRP A 34 -0.99 1.32 20.80
N LYS A 35 -1.52 0.94 21.97
CA LYS A 35 -2.91 0.49 22.16
C LYS A 35 -3.95 1.59 21.93
N GLU A 36 -3.59 2.86 22.04
CA GLU A 36 -4.50 3.97 21.74
C GLU A 36 -4.66 4.20 20.24
N HIS A 37 -3.76 3.65 19.42
CA HIS A 37 -3.76 3.82 17.98
C HIS A 37 -4.33 2.60 17.22
N ILE A 38 -4.67 1.49 17.90
CA ILE A 38 -5.29 0.32 17.26
C ILE A 38 -6.76 0.59 16.92
N VAL A 39 -7.21 0.12 15.76
CA VAL A 39 -8.61 0.20 15.33
C VAL A 39 -9.18 -1.20 15.06
N PHE A 40 -8.38 -2.07 14.43
CA PHE A 40 -8.80 -3.41 14.03
C PHE A 40 -8.15 -4.52 14.84
N THR A 41 -6.94 -4.30 15.34
CA THR A 41 -6.22 -5.26 16.18
C THR A 41 -7.02 -5.50 17.47
N PRO A 42 -7.27 -6.75 17.86
CA PRO A 42 -7.98 -7.06 19.10
C PRO A 42 -7.32 -6.43 20.33
N GLU A 43 -8.10 -5.80 21.20
CA GLU A 43 -7.61 -5.13 22.42
C GLU A 43 -6.92 -6.08 23.41
N ASN A 44 -7.24 -7.37 23.34
CA ASN A 44 -6.59 -8.42 24.13
C ASN A 44 -5.17 -8.76 23.64
N SER A 45 -4.68 -8.10 22.59
CA SER A 45 -3.30 -8.22 22.14
C SER A 45 -2.34 -7.76 23.24
N ILE A 46 -1.41 -8.65 23.58
CA ILE A 46 -0.47 -8.47 24.69
C ILE A 46 0.82 -7.81 24.18
N LYS A 47 1.15 -8.06 22.91
CA LYS A 47 2.45 -7.72 22.33
C LYS A 47 2.30 -6.83 21.08
N PRO A 48 3.13 -5.79 20.90
CA PRO A 48 3.09 -4.92 19.71
C PRO A 48 3.30 -5.67 18.38
N GLN A 49 3.97 -6.82 18.40
CA GLN A 49 4.16 -7.66 17.21
C GLN A 49 2.85 -8.27 16.68
N GLN A 50 1.78 -8.22 17.47
CA GLN A 50 0.45 -8.68 17.08
C GLN A 50 -0.38 -7.60 16.39
N ILE A 51 0.11 -6.35 16.34
CA ILE A 51 -0.56 -5.24 15.64
C ILE A 51 -0.68 -5.59 14.16
N TYR A 52 -1.91 -5.54 13.65
CA TYR A 52 -2.21 -5.78 12.25
C TYR A 52 -1.60 -4.69 11.37
N GLU A 53 -1.13 -5.08 10.19
CA GLU A 53 -0.55 -4.15 9.21
C GLU A 53 -1.53 -3.03 8.79
N ILE A 54 -2.84 -3.32 8.83
CA ILE A 54 -3.86 -2.31 8.54
C ILE A 54 -3.84 -1.17 9.56
N ASP A 55 -3.65 -1.46 10.85
CA ASP A 55 -3.56 -0.41 11.88
C ASP A 55 -2.28 0.38 11.74
N LYS A 56 -1.16 -0.27 11.39
CA LYS A 56 0.11 0.42 11.08
C LYS A 56 -0.05 1.36 9.89
N TYR A 57 -0.84 0.97 8.88
CA TYR A 57 -1.17 1.84 7.76
C TYR A 57 -2.01 3.04 8.19
N PHE A 58 -3.05 2.84 9.02
CA PHE A 58 -3.87 3.95 9.54
C PHE A 58 -3.07 4.90 10.42
N TYR A 59 -2.19 4.36 11.26
CA TYR A 59 -1.22 5.14 12.02
C TYR A 59 -0.34 5.98 11.07
N ALA A 60 0.28 5.35 10.06
CA ALA A 60 1.09 6.08 9.08
C ALA A 60 0.29 7.16 8.34
N PHE A 61 -0.97 6.90 8.01
CA PHE A 61 -1.87 7.86 7.38
C PHE A 61 -2.18 9.06 8.29
N LYS A 62 -2.29 8.85 9.61
CA LYS A 62 -2.49 9.94 10.59
C LYS A 62 -1.30 10.90 10.63
N TYR A 63 -0.06 10.38 10.56
CA TYR A 63 1.15 11.20 10.66
C TYR A 63 1.68 11.72 9.31
N GLN A 64 1.58 10.92 8.24
CA GLN A 64 2.07 11.23 6.90
C GLN A 64 0.99 11.00 5.82
N PRO A 65 -0.17 11.70 5.89
CA PRO A 65 -1.33 11.43 5.04
C PRO A 65 -1.00 11.54 3.56
N VAL A 66 -0.21 12.54 3.16
CA VAL A 66 0.14 12.77 1.75
C VAL A 66 0.89 11.56 1.16
N ILE A 67 1.90 11.04 1.88
CA ILE A 67 2.71 9.92 1.40
C ILE A 67 1.88 8.64 1.34
N SER A 68 1.03 8.40 2.36
CA SER A 68 0.12 7.25 2.39
C SER A 68 -0.91 7.29 1.25
N ILE A 69 -1.48 8.47 0.96
CA ILE A 69 -2.39 8.67 -0.18
C ILE A 69 -1.68 8.42 -1.51
N VAL A 70 -0.48 8.99 -1.68
CA VAL A 70 0.34 8.75 -2.87
C VAL A 70 0.59 7.26 -3.05
N CYS A 71 0.90 6.54 -1.98
CA CYS A 71 1.10 5.09 -2.02
C CYS A 71 -0.13 4.32 -2.54
N ILE A 72 -1.32 4.59 -1.99
CA ILE A 72 -2.56 3.94 -2.46
C ILE A 72 -2.83 4.29 -3.91
N LEU A 73 -2.81 5.58 -4.26
CA LEU A 73 -3.14 6.03 -5.61
C LEU A 73 -2.16 5.44 -6.64
N SER A 74 -0.86 5.44 -6.34
CA SER A 74 0.12 4.85 -7.24
C SER A 74 -0.09 3.35 -7.41
N PHE A 75 -0.40 2.64 -6.32
CA PHE A 75 -0.67 1.21 -6.36
C PHE A 75 -1.92 0.89 -7.20
N LEU A 76 -3.02 1.62 -7.00
CA LEU A 76 -4.27 1.44 -7.76
C LEU A 76 -4.07 1.72 -9.25
N ILE A 77 -3.32 2.77 -9.61
CA ILE A 77 -3.02 3.09 -11.01
C ILE A 77 -2.16 1.98 -11.64
N LEU A 78 -1.13 1.50 -10.95
CA LEU A 78 -0.28 0.41 -11.46
C LEU A 78 -1.09 -0.88 -11.68
N ILE A 79 -1.93 -1.26 -10.72
CA ILE A 79 -2.86 -2.40 -10.87
C ILE A 79 -3.78 -2.19 -12.07
N GLY A 80 -4.39 -1.01 -12.22
CA GLY A 80 -5.26 -0.71 -13.34
C GLY A 80 -4.56 -0.84 -14.70
N ILE A 81 -3.30 -0.42 -14.79
CA ILE A 81 -2.47 -0.59 -16.00
C ILE A 81 -2.21 -2.07 -16.27
N ILE A 82 -1.82 -2.84 -15.25
CA ILE A 82 -1.55 -4.29 -15.38
C ILE A 82 -2.79 -5.05 -15.83
N ILE A 83 -3.93 -4.83 -15.16
CA ILE A 83 -5.22 -5.43 -15.53
C ILE A 83 -5.56 -5.08 -16.98
N SER A 84 -5.44 -3.81 -17.38
CA SER A 84 -5.72 -3.39 -18.75
C SER A 84 -4.85 -4.11 -19.79
N TRP A 85 -3.57 -4.35 -19.50
CA TRP A 85 -2.68 -5.12 -20.37
C TRP A 85 -3.07 -6.60 -20.43
N ILE A 86 -3.37 -7.23 -19.29
CA ILE A 86 -3.82 -8.62 -19.23
C ILE A 86 -5.12 -8.79 -20.01
N SER A 87 -6.15 -7.98 -19.73
CA SER A 87 -7.43 -8.03 -20.43
C SER A 87 -7.28 -7.82 -21.94
N LYS A 88 -6.41 -6.90 -22.36
CA LYS A 88 -6.14 -6.69 -23.79
C LYS A 88 -5.44 -7.89 -24.42
N LYS A 89 -4.48 -8.51 -23.73
CA LYS A 89 -3.78 -9.70 -24.20
C LYS A 89 -4.73 -10.89 -24.35
N LEU A 90 -5.63 -11.10 -23.38
CA LEU A 90 -6.66 -12.15 -23.43
C LEU A 90 -7.65 -11.92 -24.58
N ARG A 91 -8.11 -10.69 -24.80
CA ARG A 91 -9.02 -10.35 -25.91
C ARG A 91 -8.40 -10.57 -27.30
N ILE A 92 -7.09 -10.33 -27.43
CA ILE A 92 -6.38 -10.47 -28.72
C ILE A 92 -6.01 -11.93 -29.02
N ASN A 93 -5.84 -12.77 -28.00
CA ASN A 93 -5.45 -14.16 -28.17
C ASN A 93 -6.48 -15.13 -27.54
N PRO A 94 -7.64 -15.36 -28.19
CA PRO A 94 -8.71 -16.18 -27.64
C PRO A 94 -8.38 -17.67 -27.53
N LYS A 95 -7.23 -18.14 -28.06
CA LYS A 95 -6.79 -19.54 -28.03
C LYS A 95 -5.98 -19.92 -26.78
N ALA A 96 -5.85 -19.01 -25.81
CA ALA A 96 -5.15 -19.27 -24.55
C ALA A 96 -6.06 -19.82 -23.42
N MET A 97 -7.29 -20.24 -23.78
CA MET A 97 -8.27 -20.88 -22.91
C MET A 97 -8.55 -22.30 -23.40
#